data_AF-A0A6L9IFL4-F1
#
_entry.id   AF-A0A6L9IFL4-F1
#
_cell.length_a   1.000
_cell.length_b   1.000
_cell.length_c   1.000
_cell.angle_alpha   90.00
_cell.angle_beta   90.00
_cell.angle_gamma   90.00
#
_symmetry.space_group_name_H-M   'P 1'
#
loop_
_entity.id
_entity.type
_entity.pdbx_description
1 polymer ?
#
loop_
_entity_poly.entity_id
_entity_poly.type
_entity_poly.pdbx_seq_one_letter_code
_entity_poly.pdbx_strand_id
1 'polypeptide(L)'
;DPLWRGRRVWGEVHDENANGVGGVAGHAGLFASTRDIARFGQAWLTGDPRLGIEVALHEAATTQQAATGPELRGLGWMLKSPENSSAGDTFSPTAYGHTGFTGTSLWIDPERHLVVACLTNFVYGGRGRPGLHEFRREIHDLFAKTI
;
A
#
# COMPACT_ATOMS: atom_id res chain seq x y z
N ASP A 1 3.65 2.00 -21.45
CA ASP A 1 2.61 2.52 -22.35
C ASP A 1 3.25 2.77 -23.71
N PRO A 2 2.88 1.99 -24.75
CA PRO A 2 3.40 2.18 -26.10
C PRO A 2 3.00 3.52 -26.72
N LEU A 3 1.94 4.18 -26.23
CA LEU A 3 1.44 5.44 -26.78
C LEU A 3 2.23 6.65 -26.28
N TRP A 4 2.62 6.66 -25.00
CA TRP A 4 3.29 7.81 -24.41
C TRP A 4 4.81 7.67 -24.35
N ARG A 5 5.33 6.68 -23.62
CA ARG A 5 6.79 6.52 -23.48
C ARG A 5 7.41 5.72 -24.62
N GLY A 6 6.66 4.88 -25.32
CA GLY A 6 7.16 4.05 -26.42
C GLY A 6 8.26 3.04 -26.05
N ARG A 7 8.63 2.97 -24.76
CA ARG A 7 9.70 2.11 -24.23
C ARG A 7 9.31 1.47 -22.91
N ARG A 8 10.10 0.49 -22.49
CA ARG A 8 10.03 -0.07 -21.15
C ARG A 8 10.44 1.00 -20.12
N VAL A 9 9.64 1.11 -19.07
CA VAL A 9 9.90 2.00 -17.94
C VAL A 9 10.74 1.23 -16.92
N TRP A 10 11.85 1.82 -16.49
CA TRP A 10 12.76 1.21 -15.52
C TRP A 10 13.45 2.31 -14.71
N GLY A 11 13.41 2.20 -13.37
CA GLY A 11 13.99 3.22 -12.50
C GLY A 11 13.28 4.58 -12.57
N GLU A 12 12.07 4.62 -13.11
CA GLU A 12 11.26 5.82 -13.30
C GLU A 12 9.83 5.57 -12.81
N VAL A 13 9.21 6.62 -12.26
CA VAL A 13 7.83 6.55 -11.79
C VAL A 13 6.89 6.11 -12.90
N HIS A 14 6.02 5.13 -12.63
CA HIS A 14 5.09 4.64 -13.65
C HIS A 14 3.95 5.62 -13.91
N ASP A 15 3.51 6.34 -12.87
CA ASP A 15 2.48 7.37 -12.92
C ASP A 15 2.87 8.50 -13.87
N GLU A 16 2.00 8.75 -14.85
CA GLU A 16 2.20 9.75 -15.90
C GLU A 16 2.25 11.17 -15.33
N ASN A 17 1.40 11.49 -14.36
CA ASN A 17 1.31 12.84 -13.77
C ASN A 17 2.57 13.16 -12.96
N ALA A 18 3.00 12.25 -12.09
CA ALA A 18 4.22 12.41 -11.30
C ALA A 18 5.45 12.54 -12.20
N ASN A 19 5.49 11.80 -13.31
CA ASN A 19 6.58 11.95 -14.28
C ASN A 19 6.58 13.33 -14.95
N GLY A 20 5.40 13.84 -15.32
CA GLY A 20 5.26 15.16 -15.96
C GLY A 20 5.75 16.32 -15.08
N VAL A 21 5.78 16.15 -13.75
CA VAL A 21 6.26 17.15 -12.79
C VAL A 21 7.64 16.86 -12.22
N GLY A 22 8.47 16.06 -12.91
CA GLY A 22 9.86 15.82 -12.52
C GLY A 22 10.12 14.47 -11.82
N GLY A 23 9.14 13.56 -11.83
CA GLY A 23 9.32 12.17 -11.41
C GLY A 23 8.96 11.87 -9.95
N VAL A 24 8.84 12.89 -9.10
CA VAL A 24 8.49 12.73 -7.69
C VAL A 24 7.36 13.70 -7.34
N ALA A 25 6.25 13.16 -6.85
CA ALA A 25 5.08 13.89 -6.40
C ALA A 25 4.51 13.24 -5.12
N GLY A 26 3.62 13.96 -4.41
CA GLY A 26 3.06 13.48 -3.14
C GLY A 26 2.35 12.12 -3.24
N HIS A 27 1.84 11.75 -4.41
CA HIS A 27 1.12 10.49 -4.63
C HIS A 27 1.96 9.38 -5.28
N ALA A 28 3.14 9.68 -5.86
CA ALA A 28 3.96 8.70 -6.57
C ALA A 28 5.41 9.17 -6.80
N GLY A 29 6.33 8.24 -7.01
CA GLY A 29 7.72 8.53 -7.43
C GLY A 29 8.81 8.21 -6.42
N LEU A 30 8.43 7.75 -5.23
CA LEU A 30 9.37 7.20 -4.26
C LEU A 30 9.72 5.73 -4.57
N PHE A 31 10.99 5.40 -4.42
CA PHE A 31 11.52 4.04 -4.58
C PHE A 31 12.24 3.63 -3.29
N ALA A 32 11.97 2.42 -2.83
CA ALA A 32 12.59 1.84 -1.65
C ALA A 32 12.64 0.31 -1.77
N SER A 33 13.48 -0.33 -0.96
CA SER A 33 13.51 -1.79 -0.87
C SER A 33 12.29 -2.31 -0.10
N THR A 34 11.91 -3.58 -0.31
CA THR A 34 10.84 -4.23 0.48
C THR A 34 11.14 -4.16 1.98
N ARG A 35 12.43 -4.29 2.36
CA ARG A 35 12.88 -4.20 3.75
C ARG A 35 12.63 -2.82 4.34
N ASP A 36 12.89 -1.74 3.60
CA ASP A 36 12.71 -0.39 4.10
C ASP A 36 11.23 -0.01 4.18
N ILE A 37 10.40 -0.52 3.25
CA ILE A 37 8.93 -0.36 3.32
C ILE A 37 8.37 -1.14 4.52
N ALA A 38 8.86 -2.35 4.80
CA ALA A 38 8.47 -3.08 6.01
C ALA A 38 8.89 -2.35 7.29
N ARG A 39 10.08 -1.75 7.32
CA ARG A 39 10.52 -0.90 8.44
C ARG A 39 9.65 0.35 8.61
N PHE A 40 9.25 0.98 7.52
CA PHE A 40 8.30 2.09 7.55
C PHE A 40 6.95 1.64 8.14
N GLY A 41 6.43 0.48 7.72
CA GLY A 41 5.23 -0.09 8.34
C GLY A 41 5.40 -0.42 9.82
N GLN A 42 6.57 -0.92 10.23
CA GLN A 42 6.88 -1.17 11.65
C GLN A 42 6.93 0.13 12.47
N ALA A 43 7.45 1.21 11.88
CA ALA A 43 7.45 2.52 12.51
C ALA A 43 6.02 3.03 12.76
N TRP A 44 5.12 2.84 11.79
CA TRP A 44 3.69 3.13 11.96
C TRP A 44 3.03 2.25 13.01
N LEU A 45 3.29 0.94 12.99
CA LEU A 45 2.76 -0.02 13.96
C LEU A 45 3.15 0.32 15.40
N THR A 46 4.36 0.84 15.61
CA THR A 46 4.89 1.13 16.96
C THR A 46 4.73 2.60 17.38
N GLY A 47 4.18 3.46 16.52
CA GLY A 47 4.09 4.90 16.78
C GLY A 47 5.47 5.55 16.91
N ASP A 48 6.43 5.15 16.08
CA ASP A 48 7.82 5.57 16.18
C ASP A 48 7.96 7.10 16.05
N PRO A 49 8.53 7.80 17.05
CA PRO A 49 8.64 9.25 17.03
C PRO A 49 9.50 9.80 15.88
N ARG A 50 10.35 8.96 15.26
CA ARG A 50 11.14 9.34 14.07
C ARG A 50 10.29 9.64 12.84
N LEU A 51 9.03 9.20 12.83
CA LEU A 51 8.07 9.60 11.79
C LEU A 51 7.75 11.11 11.85
N GLY A 52 7.93 11.76 13.01
CA GLY A 52 7.56 13.17 13.20
C GLY A 52 6.07 13.41 13.07
N ILE A 53 5.25 12.40 13.36
CA ILE A 53 3.78 12.45 13.28
C ILE A 53 3.25 12.57 14.70
N GLU A 54 2.50 13.64 14.97
CA GLU A 54 1.80 13.84 16.24
C GLU A 54 0.83 12.70 16.52
N VAL A 55 0.66 12.33 17.79
CA VAL A 55 -0.19 11.19 18.20
C VAL A 55 -1.62 11.34 17.65
N ALA A 56 -2.20 12.53 17.74
CA ALA A 56 -3.54 12.79 17.21
C ALA A 56 -3.63 12.63 15.68
N LEU A 57 -2.55 12.97 14.95
CA LEU A 57 -2.50 12.79 13.50
C LEU A 57 -2.30 11.31 13.13
N HIS A 58 -1.50 10.58 13.90
CA HIS A 58 -1.36 9.13 13.75
C HIS A 58 -2.71 8.43 13.93
N GLU A 59 -3.44 8.76 15.00
CA GLU A 59 -4.78 8.22 15.25
C GLU A 59 -5.76 8.56 14.12
N ALA A 60 -5.80 9.81 13.66
CA ALA A 60 -6.64 10.20 12.53
C ALA A 60 -6.24 9.50 11.22
N ALA A 61 -4.96 9.20 11.03
CA ALA A 61 -4.47 8.48 9.87
C ALA A 61 -4.90 7.00 9.87
N THR A 62 -5.03 6.38 11.04
CA THR A 62 -5.35 4.95 11.19
C THR A 62 -6.80 4.66 11.58
N THR A 63 -7.66 5.69 11.64
CA THR A 63 -9.10 5.57 11.94
C THR A 63 -9.95 6.18 10.84
N GLN A 64 -11.24 5.84 10.79
CA GLN A 64 -12.12 6.25 9.69
C GLN A 64 -12.34 7.77 9.68
N GLN A 65 -11.94 8.40 8.58
CA GLN A 65 -12.17 9.81 8.27
C GLN A 65 -13.09 10.00 7.07
N ALA A 66 -13.14 9.02 6.17
CA ALA A 66 -14.06 9.02 5.02
C ALA A 66 -14.44 7.59 4.60
N ALA A 67 -15.56 7.47 3.89
CA ALA A 67 -16.03 6.22 3.31
C ALA A 67 -16.57 6.44 1.89
N THR A 68 -16.34 5.49 1.00
CA THR A 68 -16.91 5.47 -0.37
C THR A 68 -17.34 4.05 -0.68
N GLY A 69 -18.64 3.78 -0.54
CA GLY A 69 -19.14 2.40 -0.57
C GLY A 69 -18.50 1.57 0.55
N PRO A 70 -17.92 0.38 0.26
CA PRO A 70 -17.25 -0.45 1.25
C PRO A 70 -15.82 0.02 1.59
N GLU A 71 -15.27 0.97 0.83
CA GLU A 71 -13.91 1.45 1.06
C GLU A 71 -13.88 2.47 2.20
N LEU A 72 -13.02 2.20 3.18
CA LEU A 72 -12.81 3.04 4.35
C LEU A 72 -11.43 3.71 4.26
N ARG A 73 -11.37 5.00 4.61
CA ARG A 73 -10.15 5.82 4.50
C ARG A 73 -9.85 6.51 5.83
N GLY A 74 -8.59 6.47 6.23
CA GLY A 74 -8.02 7.43 7.17
C GLY A 74 -7.33 8.57 6.44
N LEU A 75 -6.54 9.38 7.16
CA LEU A 75 -5.68 10.39 6.54
C LEU A 75 -4.47 9.72 5.86
N GLY A 76 -4.56 9.52 4.55
CA GLY A 76 -3.50 8.94 3.71
C GLY A 76 -3.52 7.41 3.63
N TRP A 77 -4.12 6.72 4.60
CA TRP A 77 -4.23 5.26 4.61
C TRP A 77 -5.59 4.76 4.12
N MET A 78 -5.57 3.58 3.49
CA MET A 78 -6.76 2.74 3.39
C MET A 78 -6.94 2.00 4.71
N LEU A 79 -8.17 1.85 5.16
CA LEU A 79 -8.51 0.95 6.27
C LEU A 79 -9.05 -0.36 5.69
N LYS A 80 -8.91 -1.46 6.43
CA LYS A 80 -9.41 -2.75 5.96
C LYS A 80 -10.93 -2.68 5.80
N SER A 81 -11.38 -2.73 4.55
CA SER A 81 -12.80 -2.86 4.23
C SER A 81 -13.38 -4.15 4.84
N PRO A 82 -14.63 -4.13 5.31
CA PRO A 82 -15.29 -5.33 5.84
C PRO A 82 -15.36 -6.48 4.83
N GLU A 83 -15.46 -6.14 3.55
CA GLU A 83 -15.57 -7.08 2.44
C GLU A 83 -14.54 -6.76 1.36
N ASN A 84 -14.06 -7.80 0.69
CA ASN A 84 -13.19 -7.73 -0.48
C ASN A 84 -11.93 -6.85 -0.31
N SER A 85 -11.42 -6.67 0.91
CA SER A 85 -10.19 -5.92 1.17
C SER A 85 -8.98 -6.59 0.50
N SER A 86 -8.03 -5.80 -0.01
CA SER A 86 -6.75 -6.32 -0.51
C SER A 86 -5.81 -6.83 0.60
N ALA A 87 -6.15 -6.60 1.87
CA ALA A 87 -5.49 -7.19 3.04
C ALA A 87 -5.86 -8.66 3.27
N GLY A 88 -6.72 -9.24 2.43
CA GLY A 88 -7.30 -10.56 2.67
C GLY A 88 -8.38 -10.52 3.75
N ASP A 89 -8.76 -11.70 4.22
CA ASP A 89 -9.83 -11.89 5.20
C ASP A 89 -9.30 -12.06 6.62
N THR A 90 -8.03 -12.47 6.76
CA THR A 90 -7.42 -12.89 8.04
C THR A 90 -6.90 -11.71 8.86
N PHE A 91 -6.47 -10.62 8.21
CA PHE A 91 -6.10 -9.37 8.89
C PHE A 91 -7.27 -8.85 9.73
N SER A 92 -6.97 -8.29 10.90
CA SER A 92 -7.96 -7.73 11.82
C SER A 92 -8.69 -6.51 11.23
N PRO A 93 -9.92 -6.22 11.70
CA PRO A 93 -10.69 -5.06 11.21
C PRO A 93 -9.99 -3.71 11.40
N THR A 94 -9.07 -3.60 12.36
CA THR A 94 -8.27 -2.38 12.62
C THR A 94 -7.06 -2.23 11.71
N ALA A 95 -6.82 -3.19 10.80
CA ALA A 95 -5.70 -3.11 9.87
C ALA A 95 -5.85 -1.95 8.88
N TYR A 96 -4.70 -1.38 8.49
CA TYR A 96 -4.60 -0.28 7.55
C TYR A 96 -3.40 -0.46 6.63
N GLY A 97 -3.41 0.21 5.48
CA GLY A 97 -2.39 0.00 4.46
C GLY A 97 -2.61 0.80 3.20
N HIS A 98 -1.83 0.50 2.17
CA HIS A 98 -1.98 1.09 0.84
C HIS A 98 -1.50 0.13 -0.26
N THR A 99 -2.06 0.28 -1.45
CA THR A 99 -1.64 -0.47 -2.65
C THR A 99 -1.01 0.47 -3.68
N GLY A 100 -0.13 -0.05 -4.53
CA GLY A 100 0.48 0.72 -5.61
C GLY A 100 0.19 0.14 -6.99
N PHE A 101 0.17 1.01 -7.98
CA PHE A 101 -0.18 0.67 -9.37
C PHE A 101 0.66 -0.48 -9.95
N THR A 102 1.96 -0.53 -9.65
CA THR A 102 2.87 -1.57 -10.17
C THR A 102 2.68 -2.94 -9.52
N GLY A 103 1.70 -3.08 -8.62
CA GLY A 103 1.41 -4.32 -7.90
C GLY A 103 2.01 -4.37 -6.50
N THR A 104 2.50 -3.23 -5.98
CA THR A 104 2.98 -3.15 -4.60
C THR A 104 1.83 -3.10 -3.60
N SER A 105 2.09 -3.48 -2.36
CA SER A 105 1.18 -3.32 -1.22
C SER A 105 1.95 -3.28 0.09
N LEU A 106 1.43 -2.50 1.04
CA LEU A 106 1.84 -2.51 2.44
C LEU A 106 0.56 -2.57 3.28
N TRP A 107 0.46 -3.55 4.16
CA TRP A 107 -0.59 -3.65 5.17
C TRP A 107 0.00 -3.87 6.55
N ILE A 108 -0.61 -3.23 7.54
CA ILE A 108 -0.21 -3.19 8.94
C ILE A 108 -1.42 -3.60 9.78
N ASP A 109 -1.21 -4.57 10.66
CA ASP A 109 -2.22 -5.08 11.58
C ASP A 109 -1.78 -4.82 13.03
N PRO A 110 -2.36 -3.81 13.69
CA PRO A 110 -2.05 -3.49 15.07
C PRO A 110 -2.37 -4.60 16.07
N GLU A 111 -3.49 -5.30 15.90
CA GLU A 111 -3.92 -6.35 16.82
C GLU A 111 -2.99 -7.56 16.75
N ARG A 112 -2.53 -7.89 15.55
CA ARG A 112 -1.64 -9.03 15.31
C ARG A 112 -0.16 -8.68 15.40
N HIS A 113 0.19 -7.41 15.60
CA HIS A 113 1.57 -6.91 15.53
C HIS A 113 2.29 -7.33 14.23
N LEU A 114 1.57 -7.28 13.10
CA LEU A 114 2.04 -7.80 11.82
C LEU A 114 2.19 -6.68 10.78
N VAL A 115 3.29 -6.70 10.04
CA VAL A 115 3.51 -5.84 8.87
C VAL A 115 3.86 -6.72 7.68
N VAL A 116 3.13 -6.56 6.57
CA VAL A 116 3.41 -7.26 5.32
C VAL A 116 3.62 -6.24 4.22
N ALA A 117 4.85 -6.22 3.69
CA ALA A 117 5.23 -5.42 2.52
C ALA A 117 5.49 -6.36 1.34
N CYS A 118 4.83 -6.10 0.22
CA CYS A 118 5.01 -6.85 -1.02
C CYS A 118 5.34 -5.88 -2.16
N LEU A 119 6.46 -6.11 -2.83
CA LEU A 119 6.84 -5.38 -4.03
C LEU A 119 6.84 -6.33 -5.21
N THR A 120 6.02 -6.02 -6.21
CA THR A 120 6.00 -6.73 -7.48
C THR A 120 6.15 -5.74 -8.63
N ASN A 121 6.28 -6.26 -9.83
CA ASN A 121 6.14 -5.51 -11.07
C ASN A 121 5.02 -6.13 -11.91
N PHE A 122 3.82 -6.23 -11.32
CA PHE A 122 2.68 -6.94 -11.90
C PHE A 122 2.28 -6.41 -13.29
N VAL A 123 2.50 -5.11 -13.52
CA VAL A 123 2.24 -4.45 -14.81
C VAL A 123 3.30 -4.75 -15.87
N TYR A 124 4.33 -5.53 -15.53
CA TYR A 124 5.33 -5.99 -16.49
C TYR A 124 4.68 -6.90 -17.54
N GLY A 125 4.74 -6.47 -18.81
CA GLY A 125 4.05 -7.15 -19.90
C GLY A 125 2.59 -6.74 -20.07
N GLY A 126 2.14 -5.63 -19.47
CA GLY A 126 0.84 -5.00 -19.73
C GLY A 126 0.06 -4.63 -18.47
N ARG A 127 -0.82 -3.62 -18.57
CA ARG A 127 -1.63 -3.11 -17.45
C ARG A 127 -2.88 -3.94 -17.16
N GLY A 128 -3.43 -4.63 -18.16
CA GLY A 128 -4.73 -5.31 -18.09
C GLY A 128 -4.67 -6.78 -17.65
N ARG A 129 -3.59 -7.21 -16.99
CA ARG A 129 -3.52 -8.60 -16.49
C ARG A 129 -4.48 -8.76 -15.30
N PRO A 130 -5.38 -9.76 -15.30
CA PRO A 130 -6.23 -10.04 -14.15
C PRO A 130 -5.43 -10.73 -13.03
N GLY A 131 -5.95 -10.74 -11.80
CA GLY A 131 -5.38 -11.52 -10.69
C GLY A 131 -4.59 -10.73 -9.65
N LEU A 132 -4.33 -9.42 -9.85
CA LEU A 132 -3.55 -8.63 -8.89
C LEU A 132 -4.24 -8.51 -7.53
N HIS A 133 -5.57 -8.37 -7.53
CA HIS A 133 -6.33 -8.21 -6.31
C HIS A 133 -6.36 -9.51 -5.50
N GLU A 134 -6.62 -10.63 -6.17
CA GLU A 134 -6.61 -11.97 -5.60
C GLU A 134 -5.21 -12.31 -5.05
N PHE A 135 -4.15 -12.04 -5.82
CA PHE A 135 -2.77 -12.22 -5.37
C PHE A 135 -2.46 -11.44 -4.08
N ARG A 136 -2.92 -10.19 -3.99
CA ARG A 136 -2.77 -9.39 -2.77
C ARG A 136 -3.52 -10.02 -1.60
N ARG A 137 -4.76 -10.46 -1.81
CA ARG A 137 -5.53 -11.11 -0.75
C ARG A 137 -4.82 -12.37 -0.23
N GLU A 138 -4.41 -13.24 -1.14
CA GLU A 138 -3.73 -14.50 -0.82
C GLU A 138 -2.42 -14.31 -0.07
N ILE A 139 -1.57 -13.36 -0.49
CA ILE A 139 -0.28 -13.15 0.18
C ILE A 139 -0.46 -12.61 1.61
N HIS A 140 -1.38 -11.67 1.84
CA HIS A 140 -1.62 -11.15 3.18
C HIS A 140 -2.26 -12.21 4.08
N ASP A 141 -3.23 -12.97 3.57
CA ASP A 141 -3.81 -14.10 4.30
C ASP A 141 -2.78 -15.16 4.65
N LEU A 142 -1.87 -15.48 3.72
CA LEU A 142 -0.81 -16.46 3.95
C LEU A 142 0.04 -16.05 5.16
N PHE A 143 0.54 -14.81 5.20
CA PHE A 143 1.37 -14.34 6.32
C PHE A 143 0.58 -14.24 7.62
N ALA A 144 -0.65 -13.73 7.58
CA ALA A 144 -1.49 -13.61 8.78
C ALA A 144 -1.87 -14.96 9.41
N LYS A 145 -1.88 -16.06 8.63
CA LYS A 145 -2.11 -17.42 9.12
C LYS A 145 -0.87 -18.08 9.76
N THR A 146 0.32 -17.49 9.60
CA THR A 146 1.57 -18.06 10.16
C THR A 146 1.87 -17.62 11.59
N ILE A 147 1.05 -16.74 12.16
CA ILE A 147 1.22 -16.16 13.49
C ILE A 147 0.07 -16.56 14.42
#